data_AF-A0A7Y4X963-F1
#
_entry.id   AF-A0A7Y4X963-F1
#
_cell.length_a   1.000
_cell.length_b   1.000
_cell.length_c   1.000
_cell.angle_alpha   90.00
_cell.angle_beta   90.00
_cell.angle_gamma   90.00
#
_symmetry.space_group_name_H-M   'P 1'
#
loop_
_entity.id
_entity.type
_entity.pdbx_description
1 polymer ?
#
loop_
_entity_poly.entity_id
_entity_poly.type
_entity_poly.pdbx_seq_one_letter_code
_entity_poly.pdbx_strand_id
1 'polypeptide(L)'
;MTIELLSLTRNAALAAPLTESEANALAAQIGAANGLQVYPRSLTSGHHALFFLGRKGTTKLLGVISSNADTLARFHGIAAKQDELTELICELTPANAAAMRSLFDFLVPKTLGLKKSAGCGDRLGLATPGHV
;
A
#
# COMPACT_ATOMS: atom_id res chain seq x y z
N MET A 1 -13.00 4.60 15.32
CA MET A 1 -12.55 3.74 14.21
C MET A 1 -12.63 4.49 12.88
N THR A 2 -13.76 5.11 12.53
CA THR A 2 -13.96 5.80 11.25
C THR A 2 -13.14 7.10 11.11
N ILE A 3 -12.99 7.91 12.17
CA ILE A 3 -12.40 9.25 12.06
C ILE A 3 -10.92 9.24 11.64
N GLU A 4 -10.13 8.32 12.18
CA GLU A 4 -8.69 8.21 11.89
C GLU A 4 -8.43 7.63 10.50
N LEU A 5 -9.20 6.62 10.08
CA LEU A 5 -9.12 6.11 8.71
C LEU A 5 -9.54 7.20 7.70
N LEU A 6 -10.61 7.93 8.00
CA LEU A 6 -11.08 9.05 7.17
C LEU A 6 -10.06 10.20 7.09
N SER A 7 -9.29 10.49 8.13
CA SER A 7 -8.23 11.50 8.03
C SER A 7 -7.13 11.04 7.08
N LEU A 8 -6.71 9.77 7.16
CA LEU A 8 -5.70 9.18 6.28
C LEU A 8 -6.15 9.13 4.82
N THR A 9 -7.42 8.85 4.54
CA THR A 9 -7.93 8.82 3.15
C THR A 9 -8.20 10.22 2.58
N ARG A 10 -8.07 11.29 3.37
CA ARG A 10 -8.28 12.66 2.87
C ARG A 10 -7.02 13.31 2.31
N ASN A 11 -5.84 12.77 2.61
CA ASN A 11 -4.58 13.34 2.16
C ASN A 11 -4.44 13.26 0.62
N ALA A 12 -4.40 14.40 -0.04
CA ALA A 12 -4.19 14.49 -1.49
C ALA A 12 -2.73 14.16 -1.87
N ALA A 13 -1.77 14.70 -1.12
CA ALA A 13 -0.35 14.43 -1.26
C ALA A 13 0.10 13.28 -0.35
N LEU A 14 1.31 12.75 -0.60
CA LEU A 14 1.94 11.77 0.27
C LEU A 14 2.13 12.35 1.68
N ALA A 15 1.50 11.71 2.66
CA ALA A 15 1.65 12.06 4.06
C ALA A 15 2.97 11.53 4.64
N ALA A 16 3.39 12.10 5.77
CA ALA A 16 4.50 11.53 6.54
C ALA A 16 4.15 10.09 6.99
N PRO A 17 5.15 9.20 7.11
CA PRO A 17 4.93 7.88 7.68
C PRO A 17 4.34 7.96 9.08
N LEU A 18 3.43 7.05 9.40
CA LEU A 18 2.92 6.85 10.76
C LEU A 18 4.06 6.48 11.71
N THR A 19 3.92 6.82 12.98
CA THR A 19 4.84 6.28 13.99
C THR A 19 4.71 4.76 14.06
N GLU A 20 5.74 4.07 14.56
CA GLU A 20 5.73 2.61 14.65
C GLU A 20 4.53 2.08 15.46
N SER A 21 4.19 2.75 16.57
CA SER A 21 3.04 2.37 17.40
C SER A 21 1.71 2.52 16.66
N GLU A 22 1.50 3.65 15.97
CA GLU A 22 0.28 3.90 15.18
C GLU A 22 0.18 2.92 14.02
N ALA A 23 1.27 2.70 13.29
CA ALA A 23 1.32 1.77 12.17
C ALA A 23 1.00 0.33 12.62
N ASN A 24 1.56 -0.12 13.74
CA ASN A 24 1.30 -1.45 14.29
C ASN A 24 -0.17 -1.62 14.72
N ALA A 25 -0.72 -0.61 15.41
CA ALA A 25 -2.11 -0.63 15.85
C ALA A 25 -3.07 -0.67 14.65
N LEU A 26 -2.84 0.19 13.65
CA LEU A 26 -3.68 0.27 12.46
C LEU A 26 -3.56 -1.00 11.59
N ALA A 27 -2.34 -1.54 11.42
CA ALA A 27 -2.12 -2.78 10.70
C ALA A 27 -2.84 -3.97 11.36
N ALA A 28 -2.82 -4.06 12.69
CA ALA A 28 -3.55 -5.10 13.43
C ALA A 28 -5.07 -4.98 13.22
N GLN A 29 -5.61 -3.76 13.25
CA GLN A 29 -7.03 -3.50 13.03
C GLN A 29 -7.47 -3.86 11.60
N ILE A 30 -6.78 -3.34 10.58
CA ILE A 30 -7.08 -3.65 9.16
C ILE A 30 -6.90 -5.14 8.89
N GLY A 31 -5.86 -5.75 9.47
CA GLY A 31 -5.58 -7.17 9.33
C GLY A 31 -6.68 -8.07 9.91
N ALA A 32 -7.20 -7.72 11.10
CA ALA A 32 -8.29 -8.45 11.72
C ALA A 32 -9.59 -8.40 10.89
N ALA A 33 -9.90 -7.23 10.29
CA ALA A 33 -11.09 -7.07 9.46
C ALA A 33 -11.04 -7.87 8.15
N ASN A 34 -9.84 -8.05 7.59
CA ASN A 34 -9.64 -8.68 6.28
C ASN A 34 -9.11 -10.11 6.34
N GLY A 35 -8.78 -10.63 7.53
CA GLY A 35 -8.08 -11.90 7.68
C GLY A 35 -6.68 -11.88 7.04
N LEU A 36 -5.98 -10.75 7.15
CA LEU A 36 -4.65 -10.51 6.58
C LEU A 36 -3.64 -10.22 7.68
N GLN A 37 -2.39 -10.63 7.47
CA GLN A 37 -1.25 -10.05 8.17
C GLN A 37 -0.79 -8.80 7.40
N VAL A 38 -1.17 -7.61 7.87
CA VAL A 38 -0.76 -6.33 7.25
C VAL A 38 0.68 -6.00 7.64
N TYR A 39 1.48 -5.52 6.69
CA TYR A 39 2.84 -5.03 6.95
C TYR A 39 2.77 -3.57 7.43
N PRO A 40 3.09 -3.26 8.71
CA PRO A 40 2.89 -1.92 9.27
C PRO A 40 3.62 -0.82 8.50
N ARG A 41 4.87 -1.08 8.09
CA ARG A 41 5.69 -0.14 7.31
C ARG A 41 5.23 0.08 5.86
N SER A 42 4.19 -0.63 5.41
CA SER A 42 3.61 -0.42 4.08
C SER A 42 2.42 0.54 4.08
N LEU A 43 1.90 0.90 5.27
CA LEU A 43 0.80 1.85 5.40
C LEU A 43 1.24 3.21 4.85
N THR A 44 0.62 3.61 3.74
CA THR A 44 0.98 4.81 3.00
C THR A 44 -0.29 5.61 2.72
N SER A 45 -0.37 6.83 3.24
CA SER A 45 -1.49 7.73 3.04
C SER A 45 -1.13 8.79 1.98
N GLY A 46 -2.03 9.01 1.02
CA GLY A 46 -1.87 9.99 -0.05
C GLY A 46 -2.81 9.69 -1.22
N HIS A 47 -2.91 10.59 -2.20
CA HIS A 47 -3.82 10.44 -3.35
C HIS A 47 -5.25 10.09 -2.96
N HIS A 48 -5.76 10.70 -1.88
CA HIS A 48 -7.07 10.44 -1.32
C HIS A 48 -7.34 8.97 -0.93
N ALA A 49 -6.29 8.23 -0.55
CA ALA A 49 -6.39 6.84 -0.17
C ALA A 49 -5.38 6.45 0.90
N LEU A 50 -5.66 5.35 1.57
CA LEU A 50 -4.71 4.59 2.38
C LEU A 50 -4.36 3.31 1.62
N PHE A 51 -3.07 3.12 1.36
CA PHE A 51 -2.51 1.93 0.71
C PHE A 51 -1.80 1.07 1.75
N PHE A 52 -1.85 -0.25 1.59
CA PHE A 52 -1.08 -1.19 2.39
C PHE A 52 -0.77 -2.47 1.64
N LEU A 53 0.25 -3.20 2.09
CA LEU A 53 0.47 -4.59 1.73
C LEU A 53 0.00 -5.48 2.87
N GLY A 54 -0.68 -6.57 2.51
CA GLY A 54 -1.06 -7.63 3.43
C GLY A 54 -0.61 -8.99 2.93
N ARG A 55 -0.67 -9.99 3.80
CA ARG A 55 -0.37 -11.38 3.47
C ARG A 55 -1.46 -12.31 3.98
N LYS A 56 -1.90 -13.24 3.13
CA LYS A 56 -2.78 -14.36 3.47
C LYS A 56 -2.08 -15.66 3.14
N GLY A 57 -1.70 -16.44 4.15
CA GLY A 57 -0.90 -17.65 3.93
C GLY A 57 0.47 -17.30 3.34
N THR A 58 0.73 -17.63 2.08
CA THR A 58 1.96 -17.25 1.34
C THR A 58 1.73 -16.12 0.33
N THR A 59 0.48 -15.75 0.08
CA THR A 59 0.12 -14.78 -0.95
C THR A 59 0.15 -13.37 -0.38
N LYS A 60 0.85 -12.46 -1.06
CA LYS A 60 0.81 -11.03 -0.76
C LYS A 60 -0.29 -10.36 -1.57
N LEU A 61 -0.94 -9.38 -0.97
CA LEU A 61 -2.06 -8.63 -1.54
C LEU A 61 -1.82 -7.13 -1.29
N LEU A 62 -2.32 -6.31 -2.20
CA LEU A 62 -2.39 -4.86 -2.08
C LEU A 62 -3.78 -4.47 -1.57
N GLY A 63 -3.83 -3.68 -0.52
CA GLY A 63 -5.05 -3.05 -0.03
C GLY A 63 -5.09 -1.57 -0.41
N VAL A 64 -6.27 -1.11 -0.84
CA VAL A 64 -6.55 0.31 -1.13
C VAL A 64 -7.86 0.69 -0.47
N ILE A 65 -7.83 1.62 0.48
CA ILE A 65 -9.02 2.14 1.16
C ILE A 65 -9.21 3.59 0.75
N SER A 66 -10.38 3.92 0.20
CA SER A 66 -10.68 5.28 -0.27
C SER A 66 -12.18 5.51 -0.42
N SER A 67 -12.61 6.77 -0.32
CA SER A 67 -13.92 7.24 -0.81
C SER A 67 -13.86 7.85 -2.22
N ASN A 68 -12.65 8.00 -2.79
CA ASN A 68 -12.42 8.63 -4.08
C ASN A 68 -12.49 7.60 -5.22
N ALA A 69 -13.54 7.70 -6.05
CA ALA A 69 -13.78 6.78 -7.16
C ALA A 69 -12.65 6.76 -8.20
N ASP A 70 -12.06 7.91 -8.52
CA ASP A 70 -10.97 8.00 -9.51
C ASP A 70 -9.70 7.28 -9.05
N THR A 71 -9.45 7.26 -7.74
CA THR A 71 -8.33 6.54 -7.15
C THR A 71 -8.59 5.04 -7.17
N LEU A 72 -9.79 4.62 -6.77
CA LEU A 72 -10.21 3.22 -6.78
C LEU A 72 -10.19 2.64 -8.20
N ALA A 73 -10.64 3.39 -9.21
CA ALA A 73 -10.71 2.97 -10.61
C ALA A 73 -9.35 2.62 -11.25
N ARG A 74 -8.23 3.00 -10.60
CA ARG A 74 -6.87 2.66 -11.06
C ARG A 74 -6.48 1.22 -10.74
N PHE A 75 -7.21 0.55 -9.85
CA PHE A 75 -6.84 -0.75 -9.30
C PHE A 75 -7.88 -1.82 -9.61
N HIS A 76 -7.39 -3.04 -9.80
CA HIS A 76 -8.20 -4.21 -10.08
C HIS A 76 -8.13 -5.16 -8.88
N GLY A 77 -9.26 -5.33 -8.21
CA GLY A 77 -9.37 -6.15 -7.00
C GLY A 77 -10.82 -6.40 -6.58
N ILE A 78 -10.98 -7.12 -5.48
CA ILE A 78 -12.29 -7.38 -4.88
C ILE A 78 -12.66 -6.20 -3.99
N ALA A 79 -13.81 -5.61 -4.25
CA ALA A 79 -14.32 -4.46 -3.50
C ALA A 79 -15.21 -4.90 -2.33
N ALA A 80 -15.00 -4.29 -1.18
CA ALA A 80 -15.91 -4.30 -0.04
C ALA A 80 -16.22 -2.86 0.36
N LYS A 81 -17.51 -2.53 0.47
CA LYS A 81 -17.96 -1.21 0.92
C LYS A 81 -18.22 -1.23 2.42
N GLN A 82 -17.68 -0.26 3.13
CA GLN A 82 -17.95 -0.02 4.54
C GLN A 82 -18.20 1.48 4.74
N ASP A 83 -19.42 1.85 5.11
CA ASP A 83 -19.87 3.23 5.22
C ASP A 83 -19.59 4.05 3.94
N GLU A 84 -18.83 5.14 4.06
CA GLU A 84 -18.41 6.01 2.97
C GLU A 84 -17.12 5.55 2.27
N LEU A 85 -16.48 4.50 2.78
CA LEU A 85 -15.21 3.99 2.26
C LEU A 85 -15.44 2.72 1.45
N THR A 86 -14.61 2.56 0.42
CA THR A 86 -14.46 1.32 -0.31
C THR A 86 -13.05 0.81 -0.08
N GLU A 87 -12.97 -0.46 0.29
CA GLU A 87 -11.72 -1.20 0.37
C GLU A 87 -11.61 -2.11 -0.85
N LEU A 88 -10.48 -2.03 -1.55
CA LEU A 88 -10.10 -2.98 -2.60
C LEU A 88 -8.98 -3.87 -2.07
N ILE A 89 -9.19 -5.18 -2.17
CA ILE A 89 -8.13 -6.18 -2.00
C ILE A 89 -7.71 -6.68 -3.38
N CYS A 90 -6.48 -6.34 -3.75
CA CYS A 90 -5.91 -6.49 -5.08
C CYS A 90 -4.80 -7.54 -5.09
N GLU A 91 -4.74 -8.35 -6.13
CA GLU A 91 -3.56 -9.17 -6.40
C GLU A 91 -2.38 -8.30 -6.86
N LEU A 92 -1.14 -8.77 -6.64
CA LEU A 92 0.08 -8.07 -7.05
C LEU A 92 0.40 -8.26 -8.54
N THR A 93 -0.52 -7.85 -9.40
CA THR A 93 -0.38 -7.93 -10.86
C THR A 93 0.51 -6.80 -11.41
N PRO A 94 1.08 -6.95 -12.61
CA PRO A 94 1.81 -5.87 -13.28
C PRO A 94 0.98 -4.60 -13.47
N ALA A 95 -0.33 -4.73 -13.71
CA ALA A 95 -1.25 -3.60 -13.86
C ALA A 95 -1.42 -2.83 -12.54
N ASN A 96 -1.67 -3.51 -11.42
CA ASN A 96 -1.77 -2.88 -10.11
C ASN A 96 -0.43 -2.27 -9.68
N ALA A 97 0.70 -2.91 -10.01
CA ALA A 97 2.03 -2.35 -9.77
C ALA A 97 2.30 -1.09 -10.62
N ALA A 98 1.83 -1.04 -11.87
CA ALA A 98 1.92 0.13 -12.71
C ALA A 98 1.04 1.28 -12.18
N ALA A 99 -0.16 0.98 -11.70
CA ALA A 99 -1.03 1.94 -11.02
C ALA A 99 -0.33 2.54 -9.79
N MET A 100 0.30 1.73 -8.94
CA MET A 100 1.10 2.21 -7.81
C MET A 100 2.25 3.14 -8.25
N ARG A 101 2.99 2.77 -9.31
CA ARG A 101 4.06 3.61 -9.86
C ARG A 101 3.57 4.92 -10.47
N SER A 102 2.31 4.98 -10.94
CA SER A 102 1.71 6.23 -11.43
C SER A 102 1.36 7.22 -10.31
N LEU A 103 1.28 6.74 -9.06
CA LEU A 103 0.96 7.55 -7.89
C LEU A 103 2.23 7.91 -7.12
N PHE A 104 3.13 6.95 -6.91
CA PHE A 104 4.28 7.11 -6.03
C PHE A 104 5.62 7.12 -6.78
N ASP A 105 6.20 8.31 -6.91
CA ASP A 105 7.49 8.53 -7.59
C ASP A 105 8.67 7.74 -7.00
N PHE A 106 8.60 7.34 -5.73
CA PHE A 106 9.63 6.53 -5.09
C PHE A 106 9.57 5.04 -5.49
N LEU A 107 8.48 4.61 -6.15
CA LEU A 107 8.35 3.27 -6.71
C LEU A 107 8.85 3.19 -8.16
N VAL A 108 9.18 4.33 -8.77
CA VAL A 108 9.72 4.40 -10.13
C VAL A 108 11.26 4.32 -10.04
N PRO A 109 11.91 3.37 -10.74
CA PRO A 109 13.37 3.31 -10.80
C PRO A 109 13.97 4.61 -11.33
N LYS A 110 15.06 5.07 -10.71
CA LYS A 110 15.78 6.30 -11.09
C LYS A 110 17.27 6.03 -11.27
N THR A 111 17.91 6.77 -12.17
CA THR A 111 19.36 6.71 -12.35
C THR A 111 20.05 7.39 -11.16
N LEU A 112 21.14 6.78 -10.67
CA LEU A 112 21.89 7.30 -9.52
C LEU A 112 23.14 8.13 -9.94
N GLY A 113 23.48 8.15 -11.22
CA GLY A 113 24.68 8.82 -11.73
C GLY A 113 25.96 8.21 -11.14
N LEU A 114 26.90 9.06 -10.70
CA LEU A 114 28.19 8.66 -10.13
C LEU A 114 28.14 8.28 -8.64
N LYS A 115 26.94 8.16 -8.06
CA LYS A 115 26.78 7.76 -6.65
C LYS A 115 27.06 6.26 -6.47
N LYS A 116 27.56 5.89 -5.30
CA LYS A 116 27.76 4.46 -4.94
C LYS A 116 26.44 3.71 -5.03
N SER A 117 26.49 2.51 -5.58
CA SER A 117 25.35 1.60 -5.70
C SER A 117 25.79 0.16 -5.50
N ALA A 118 24.83 -0.71 -5.20
CA ALA A 118 25.02 -2.16 -5.12
C ALA A 118 23.91 -2.84 -5.94
N GLY A 119 24.28 -3.87 -6.71
CA GLY A 119 23.32 -4.68 -7.46
C GLY A 119 22.68 -5.74 -6.57
N CYS A 120 21.41 -5.54 -6.20
CA CYS A 120 20.65 -6.48 -5.35
C CYS A 120 19.81 -7.44 -6.21
N GLY A 121 20.46 -8.35 -6.94
CA GLY A 121 19.79 -9.28 -7.85
C GLY A 121 18.80 -10.21 -7.16
N ASP A 122 17.61 -10.39 -7.73
CA ASP A 122 16.54 -11.23 -7.19
C ASP A 122 15.96 -12.13 -8.29
N ARG A 123 16.41 -13.39 -8.35
CA ARG A 123 15.98 -14.35 -9.39
C ARG A 123 14.59 -14.93 -9.16
N LEU A 124 14.07 -14.81 -7.94
CA LEU A 124 12.80 -15.42 -7.54
C LEU A 124 11.71 -14.39 -7.25
N GLY A 125 12.06 -13.10 -7.14
CA GLY A 125 11.15 -12.02 -6.78
C GLY A 125 10.77 -12.01 -5.29
N LEU A 126 11.55 -12.68 -4.44
CA LEU A 126 11.25 -12.86 -3.01
C LEU A 126 12.23 -12.14 -2.08
N ALA A 127 13.43 -11.84 -2.55
CA ALA A 127 14.50 -11.26 -1.73
C ALA A 127 14.35 -9.74 -1.55
N THR A 128 13.65 -9.08 -2.46
CA THR A 128 13.51 -7.61 -2.50
C THR A 128 13.19 -6.96 -1.13
N PRO A 129 12.24 -7.45 -0.31
CA PRO A 129 11.97 -6.83 0.99
C PRO A 129 13.11 -6.93 2.01
N GLY A 130 14.03 -7.89 1.87
CA GLY A 130 15.23 -8.00 2.72
C GLY A 130 16.44 -7.22 2.17
N HIS A 131 16.40 -6.82 0.89
CA HIS A 131 17.41 -5.94 0.30
C HIS A 131 17.22 -4.47 0.70
N VAL A 132 15.99 -4.08 1.07
CA VAL A 132 15.60 -2.73 1.52
C VAL A 132 15.72 -2.65 3.04
#